data_AF-X1K6S9-F1
#
_entry.id   AF-X1K6S9-F1
#
_cell.length_a   1.000
_cell.length_b   1.000
_cell.length_c   1.000
_cell.angle_alpha   90.00
_cell.angle_beta   90.00
_cell.angle_gamma   90.00
#
_symmetry.space_group_name_H-M   'P 1'
#
loop_
_entity.id
_entity.type
_entity.pdbx_description
1 polymer ?
#
loop_
_entity_poly.entity_id
_entity_poly.type
_entity_poly.pdbx_seq_one_letter_code
_entity_poly.pdbx_strand_id
1 'polypeptide(L)'
;RTDELKDLCKLYELHPRGRKPEIIERIVHYFRNYQIKGSKATPKELFSIYEDLSKQNKNAYRDIGIDDKDISLPTMTADFERATKYIFESIFRLTVKTQTPGREEPDGIIKEDNIILYECKTVLSPPYEMPIAHRDQFRRYIKDQYDKLEPHAKTALKCFIIIAHGFEEKIENKLAQMKIEPYIRFCLITASDLKFIAEKWLEEQRDRVYHIGL
;
A
#
# COMPACT_ATOMS: atom_id res chain seq x y z
N ARG A 1 14.42 10.76 28.66
CA ARG A 1 15.62 10.52 29.51
C ARG A 1 16.41 9.32 28.96
N THR A 2 17.67 9.08 29.37
CA THR A 2 18.44 7.91 28.88
C THR A 2 17.79 6.59 29.31
N ASP A 3 17.13 6.56 30.46
CA ASP A 3 16.46 5.36 30.98
C ASP A 3 15.26 4.96 30.12
N GLU A 4 14.46 5.93 29.66
CA GLU A 4 13.37 5.69 28.70
C GLU A 4 13.87 5.04 27.39
N LEU A 5 15.06 5.44 26.90
CA LEU A 5 15.65 4.84 25.70
C LEU A 5 16.09 3.38 25.95
N LYS A 6 16.64 3.10 27.14
CA LYS A 6 17.01 1.73 27.53
C LYS A 6 15.79 0.83 27.68
N ASP A 7 14.70 1.36 28.21
CA ASP A 7 13.45 0.62 28.34
C ASP A 7 12.80 0.35 27.00
N LEU A 8 12.87 1.31 26.07
CA LEU A 8 12.48 1.08 24.67
C LEU A 8 13.34 -0.02 24.03
N CYS A 9 14.65 -0.01 24.26
CA CYS A 9 15.52 -1.09 23.77
C CYS A 9 15.09 -2.46 24.31
N LYS A 10 14.78 -2.59 25.61
CA LYS A 10 14.30 -3.86 26.17
C LYS A 10 12.97 -4.31 25.56
N LEU A 11 12.04 -3.37 25.35
CA LEU A 11 10.71 -3.66 24.79
C LEU A 11 10.80 -4.27 23.38
N TYR A 12 11.77 -3.83 22.59
CA TYR A 12 12.00 -4.30 21.22
C TYR A 12 13.19 -5.26 21.11
N GLU A 13 13.62 -5.86 22.23
CA GLU A 13 14.72 -6.83 22.29
C GLU A 13 16.06 -6.33 21.70
N LEU A 14 16.28 -5.01 21.72
CA LEU A 14 17.50 -4.35 21.32
C LEU A 14 18.50 -4.28 22.47
N HIS A 15 19.79 -4.32 22.13
CA HIS A 15 20.86 -4.20 23.12
C HIS A 15 20.86 -2.81 23.80
N PRO A 16 20.63 -2.71 25.14
CA PRO A 16 20.38 -1.43 25.81
C PRO A 16 21.64 -0.71 26.30
N ARG A 17 22.85 -1.27 26.07
CA ARG A 17 24.11 -0.65 26.52
C ARG A 17 24.69 0.26 25.42
N GLY A 18 25.34 1.33 25.85
CA GLY A 18 26.03 2.30 25.00
C GLY A 18 25.88 3.72 25.52
N ARG A 19 26.53 4.66 24.86
CA ARG A 19 26.27 6.10 25.06
C ARG A 19 24.91 6.44 24.47
N LYS A 20 24.28 7.51 24.97
CA LYS A 20 22.96 7.96 24.49
C LYS A 20 22.85 8.04 22.95
N PRO A 21 23.84 8.59 22.20
CA PRO A 21 23.77 8.62 20.73
C PRO A 21 23.74 7.22 20.09
N GLU A 22 24.52 6.27 20.60
CA GLU A 22 24.58 4.89 20.09
C GLU A 22 23.25 4.15 20.33
N ILE A 23 22.61 4.38 21.48
CA ILE A 23 21.30 3.82 21.80
C ILE A 23 20.25 4.40 20.86
N ILE A 24 20.27 5.72 20.61
CA ILE A 24 19.38 6.38 19.66
C ILE A 24 19.57 5.81 18.26
N GLU A 25 20.81 5.70 17.77
CA GLU A 25 21.10 5.17 16.43
C GLU A 25 20.59 3.75 16.28
N ARG A 26 20.73 2.90 17.30
CA ARG A 26 20.22 1.52 17.29
C ARG A 26 18.70 1.46 17.20
N ILE A 27 18.00 2.28 18.00
CA ILE A 27 16.54 2.39 17.96
C ILE A 27 16.10 2.89 16.58
N VAL A 28 16.72 3.97 16.08
CA VAL A 28 16.42 4.53 14.75
C VAL A 28 16.66 3.50 13.67
N HIS A 29 17.78 2.77 13.71
CA HIS A 29 18.09 1.73 12.74
C HIS A 29 17.06 0.59 12.78
N TYR A 30 16.66 0.15 13.98
CA TYR A 30 15.63 -0.87 14.13
C TYR A 30 14.30 -0.43 13.51
N PHE A 31 13.78 0.74 13.89
CA PHE A 31 12.49 1.22 13.37
C PHE A 31 12.56 1.64 11.91
N ARG A 32 13.72 2.08 11.41
CA ARG A 32 13.93 2.33 9.98
C ARG A 32 13.75 1.06 9.17
N ASN A 33 14.18 -0.09 9.69
CA ASN A 33 14.07 -1.37 8.99
C ASN A 33 12.85 -2.19 9.45
N TYR A 34 12.06 -1.68 10.39
CA TYR A 34 10.92 -2.39 10.93
C TYR A 34 9.83 -2.49 9.87
N GLN A 35 9.48 -3.71 9.52
CA GLN A 35 8.37 -4.01 8.61
C GLN A 35 7.21 -4.53 9.45
N ILE A 36 6.10 -3.83 9.37
CA ILE A 36 4.84 -4.36 9.90
C ILE A 36 4.52 -5.61 9.07
N LYS A 37 4.47 -6.76 9.73
CA LYS A 37 4.07 -8.00 9.09
C LYS A 37 2.55 -8.01 8.98
N GLY A 38 2.06 -8.39 7.79
CA GLY A 38 0.67 -8.78 7.61
C GLY A 38 0.34 -10.05 8.39
N SER A 39 -0.93 -10.45 8.38
CA SER A 39 -1.37 -11.68 9.03
C SER A 39 -0.79 -12.92 8.35
N LYS A 40 -1.05 -14.08 8.95
CA LYS A 40 -0.72 -15.39 8.36
C LYS A 40 -1.55 -15.76 7.13
N ALA A 41 -2.56 -14.97 6.77
CA ALA A 41 -3.39 -15.21 5.59
C ALA A 41 -2.55 -15.22 4.31
N THR A 42 -2.91 -16.08 3.37
CA THR A 42 -2.42 -16.00 1.99
C THR A 42 -3.03 -14.77 1.29
N PRO A 43 -2.36 -14.20 0.28
CA PRO A 43 -2.93 -13.07 -0.46
C PRO A 43 -4.28 -13.38 -1.14
N LYS A 44 -4.52 -14.65 -1.50
CA LYS A 44 -5.79 -15.11 -2.06
C LYS A 44 -6.93 -15.14 -1.04
N GLU A 45 -6.65 -15.51 0.22
CA GLU A 45 -7.63 -15.42 1.31
C GLU A 45 -7.91 -13.95 1.66
N LEU A 46 -6.87 -13.10 1.68
CA LEU A 46 -7.07 -11.67 1.88
C LEU A 46 -7.94 -11.04 0.78
N PHE A 47 -7.83 -11.53 -0.46
CA PHE A 47 -8.67 -11.09 -1.57
C PHE A 47 -10.17 -11.37 -1.31
N SER A 48 -10.56 -12.47 -0.66
CA SER A 48 -11.98 -12.72 -0.39
C SER A 48 -12.59 -11.70 0.56
N ILE A 49 -11.80 -11.14 1.48
CA ILE A 49 -12.22 -10.12 2.45
C ILE A 49 -11.70 -8.71 2.09
N TYR A 50 -11.31 -8.48 0.83
CA TYR A 50 -10.58 -7.28 0.41
C TYR A 50 -11.26 -5.95 0.76
N GLU A 51 -12.58 -5.88 0.55
CA GLU A 51 -13.35 -4.67 0.88
C GLU A 51 -13.38 -4.40 2.39
N ASP A 52 -13.44 -5.45 3.21
CA ASP A 52 -13.40 -5.35 4.67
C ASP A 52 -12.03 -4.88 5.19
N LEU A 53 -10.95 -5.29 4.53
CA LEU A 53 -9.61 -4.78 4.82
C LEU A 53 -9.54 -3.26 4.61
N SER A 54 -10.13 -2.75 3.53
CA SER A 54 -10.18 -1.30 3.25
C SER A 54 -10.94 -0.50 4.33
N LYS A 55 -11.89 -1.15 5.01
CA LYS A 55 -12.71 -0.62 6.11
C LYS A 55 -12.11 -0.85 7.50
N GLN A 56 -10.92 -1.46 7.58
CA GLN A 56 -10.29 -1.87 8.85
C GLN A 56 -11.20 -2.78 9.70
N ASN A 57 -12.03 -3.61 9.04
CA ASN A 57 -12.94 -4.53 9.71
C ASN A 57 -12.20 -5.81 10.12
N LYS A 58 -11.64 -5.82 11.34
CA LYS A 58 -10.91 -6.97 11.88
C LYS A 58 -11.74 -8.25 11.99
N ASN A 59 -13.07 -8.14 12.09
CA ASN A 59 -13.93 -9.32 12.26
C ASN A 59 -13.95 -10.20 11.01
N ALA A 60 -13.71 -9.62 9.83
CA ALA A 60 -13.68 -10.35 8.56
C ALA A 60 -12.57 -11.41 8.48
N TYR A 61 -11.53 -11.31 9.32
CA TYR A 61 -10.50 -12.35 9.41
C TYR A 61 -11.05 -13.70 9.84
N ARG A 62 -12.16 -13.72 10.59
CA ARG A 62 -12.84 -14.95 11.01
C ARG A 62 -13.42 -15.70 9.81
N ASP A 63 -13.85 -14.98 8.77
CA ASP A 63 -14.42 -15.56 7.55
C ASP A 63 -13.36 -16.34 6.74
N ILE A 64 -12.08 -16.06 6.98
CA ILE A 64 -10.92 -16.79 6.41
C ILE A 64 -10.20 -17.64 7.47
N GLY A 65 -10.85 -17.95 8.59
CA GLY A 65 -10.33 -18.88 9.60
C GLY A 65 -9.20 -18.34 10.48
N ILE A 66 -9.06 -17.01 10.58
CA ILE A 66 -8.04 -16.35 11.42
C ILE A 66 -8.70 -15.73 12.66
N ASP A 67 -8.16 -16.00 13.84
CA ASP A 67 -8.56 -15.33 15.09
C ASP A 67 -8.16 -13.85 15.01
N ASP A 68 -9.11 -12.96 15.25
CA ASP A 68 -8.98 -11.50 15.12
C ASP A 68 -8.39 -10.83 16.37
N LYS A 69 -8.14 -11.58 17.45
CA LYS A 69 -7.58 -11.02 18.71
C LYS A 69 -6.24 -10.33 18.53
N ASP A 70 -5.38 -10.89 17.67
CA ASP A 70 -4.03 -10.37 17.42
C ASP A 70 -3.95 -9.50 16.15
N ILE A 71 -5.09 -9.23 15.51
CA ILE A 71 -5.14 -8.39 14.31
C ILE A 71 -5.17 -6.92 14.71
N SER A 72 -4.03 -6.26 14.49
CA SER A 72 -3.85 -4.83 14.72
C SER A 72 -4.21 -3.98 13.49
N LEU A 73 -4.46 -2.68 13.68
CA LEU A 73 -4.63 -1.72 12.57
C LEU A 73 -3.45 -1.75 11.58
N PRO A 74 -2.17 -1.71 12.03
CA PRO A 74 -1.01 -1.91 11.15
C PRO A 74 -1.08 -3.21 10.33
N THR A 75 -1.47 -4.33 10.96
CA THR A 75 -1.61 -5.62 10.28
C THR A 75 -2.64 -5.56 9.16
N MET A 76 -3.79 -4.93 9.42
CA MET A 76 -4.85 -4.78 8.41
C MET A 76 -4.43 -3.89 7.25
N THR A 77 -3.69 -2.81 7.51
CA THR A 77 -3.14 -1.95 6.45
C THR A 77 -2.15 -2.74 5.58
N ALA A 78 -1.21 -3.46 6.20
CA ALA A 78 -0.27 -4.31 5.46
C ALA A 78 -0.99 -5.41 4.66
N ASP A 79 -2.07 -5.98 5.20
CA ASP A 79 -2.86 -7.00 4.49
C ASP A 79 -3.69 -6.42 3.34
N PHE A 80 -4.20 -5.19 3.48
CA PHE A 80 -4.84 -4.48 2.38
C PHE A 80 -3.85 -4.27 1.22
N GLU A 81 -2.64 -3.79 1.51
CA GLU A 81 -1.56 -3.64 0.52
C GLU A 81 -1.18 -4.98 -0.14
N ARG A 82 -1.05 -6.05 0.65
CA ARG A 82 -0.75 -7.41 0.14
C ARG A 82 -1.84 -7.94 -0.79
N ALA A 83 -3.11 -7.71 -0.46
CA ALA A 83 -4.23 -8.10 -1.29
C ALA A 83 -4.30 -7.27 -2.59
N THR A 84 -4.07 -5.96 -2.51
CA THR A 84 -3.96 -5.09 -3.69
C THR A 84 -2.84 -5.55 -4.63
N LYS A 85 -1.67 -5.88 -4.07
CA LYS A 85 -0.55 -6.45 -4.82
C LYS A 85 -0.96 -7.75 -5.52
N TYR A 86 -1.66 -8.65 -4.83
CA TYR A 86 -2.14 -9.90 -5.43
C TYR A 86 -3.10 -9.66 -6.59
N ILE A 87 -3.97 -8.65 -6.50
CA ILE A 87 -4.83 -8.25 -7.62
C ILE A 87 -3.98 -7.85 -8.84
N PHE A 88 -3.03 -6.92 -8.68
CA PHE A 88 -2.21 -6.46 -9.79
C PHE A 88 -1.28 -7.55 -10.35
N GLU A 89 -0.55 -8.27 -9.49
CA GLU A 89 0.43 -9.27 -9.93
C GLU A 89 -0.19 -10.59 -10.37
N SER A 90 -1.11 -11.14 -9.58
CA SER A 90 -1.59 -12.52 -9.82
C SER A 90 -2.82 -12.55 -10.71
N ILE A 91 -3.74 -11.60 -10.54
CA ILE A 91 -4.99 -11.56 -11.31
C ILE A 91 -4.75 -10.86 -12.64
N PHE A 92 -4.22 -9.64 -12.62
CA PHE A 92 -3.95 -8.86 -13.85
C PHE A 92 -2.62 -9.20 -14.52
N ARG A 93 -1.77 -10.02 -13.89
CA ARG A 93 -0.47 -10.47 -14.43
C ARG A 93 0.49 -9.32 -14.75
N LEU A 94 0.49 -8.29 -13.90
CA LEU A 94 1.36 -7.13 -14.03
C LEU A 94 2.60 -7.27 -13.15
N THR A 95 3.69 -6.61 -13.56
CA THR A 95 4.92 -6.52 -12.77
C THR A 95 4.79 -5.43 -11.71
N VAL A 96 4.83 -5.81 -10.43
CA VAL A 96 4.73 -4.86 -9.31
C VAL A 96 6.00 -4.85 -8.47
N LYS A 97 6.50 -3.65 -8.18
CA LYS A 97 7.52 -3.42 -7.15
C LYS A 97 6.84 -2.83 -5.92
N THR A 98 6.96 -3.51 -4.78
CA THR A 98 6.52 -2.98 -3.48
C THR A 98 7.53 -2.04 -2.86
N GLN A 99 7.10 -1.30 -1.83
CA GLN A 99 7.98 -0.51 -0.99
C GLN A 99 9.20 -1.31 -0.51
N THR A 100 10.37 -0.70 -0.61
CA THR A 100 11.59 -1.23 0.00
C THR A 100 11.60 -0.88 1.49
N PRO A 101 11.86 -1.82 2.41
CA PRO A 101 11.96 -1.54 3.83
C PRO A 101 12.90 -0.34 4.12
N GLY A 102 12.42 0.60 4.93
CA GLY A 102 13.17 1.80 5.31
C GLY A 102 13.32 2.87 4.24
N ARG A 103 12.62 2.74 3.10
CA ARG A 103 12.50 3.79 2.09
C ARG A 103 11.09 4.35 2.07
N GLU A 104 11.00 5.67 1.89
CA GLU A 104 9.74 6.33 1.60
C GLU A 104 9.43 6.11 0.11
N GLU A 105 8.59 5.12 -0.19
CA GLU A 105 8.11 4.79 -1.54
C GLU A 105 6.60 4.57 -1.47
N PRO A 106 5.85 4.71 -2.58
CA PRO A 106 4.44 4.32 -2.61
C PRO A 106 4.28 2.83 -2.29
N ASP A 107 3.09 2.43 -1.86
CA ASP A 107 2.78 1.04 -1.48
C ASP A 107 3.10 0.05 -2.62
N GLY A 108 2.92 0.49 -3.87
CA GLY A 108 3.58 -0.17 -4.98
C GLY A 108 3.68 0.64 -6.27
N ILE A 109 4.47 0.07 -7.18
CA ILE A 109 4.79 0.61 -8.50
C ILE A 109 4.57 -0.50 -9.52
N ILE A 110 3.62 -0.30 -10.43
CA ILE A 110 3.43 -1.18 -11.59
C ILE A 110 4.43 -0.74 -12.67
N LYS A 111 5.19 -1.70 -13.21
CA LYS A 111 6.25 -1.47 -14.20
C LYS A 111 6.05 -2.35 -15.43
N GLU A 112 5.23 -1.86 -16.36
CA GLU A 112 5.13 -2.42 -17.71
C GLU A 112 5.80 -1.42 -18.69
N ASP A 113 5.23 -1.22 -19.88
CA ASP A 113 5.61 -0.10 -20.77
C ASP A 113 5.37 1.28 -20.12
N ASN A 114 4.46 1.32 -19.15
CA ASN A 114 4.11 2.48 -18.35
C ASN A 114 4.46 2.24 -16.88
N ILE A 115 4.77 3.33 -16.18
CA ILE A 115 4.97 3.37 -14.75
C ILE A 115 3.73 3.98 -14.12
N ILE A 116 3.09 3.20 -13.25
CA ILE A 116 1.92 3.61 -12.48
C ILE A 116 2.27 3.45 -11.00
N LEU A 117 2.08 4.51 -10.23
CA LEU A 117 2.22 4.47 -8.78
C LEU A 117 0.86 4.17 -8.17
N TYR A 118 0.81 3.39 -7.09
CA TYR A 118 -0.44 3.25 -6.34
C TYR A 118 -0.21 3.33 -4.84
N GLU A 119 -1.25 3.81 -4.15
CA GLU A 119 -1.31 3.90 -2.70
C GLU A 119 -2.65 3.36 -2.20
N CYS A 120 -2.58 2.52 -1.18
CA CYS A 120 -3.69 1.95 -0.44
C CYS A 120 -3.97 2.79 0.80
N LYS A 121 -5.19 3.29 0.94
CA LYS A 121 -5.62 4.06 2.12
C LYS A 121 -6.76 3.38 2.83
N THR A 122 -6.49 2.98 4.07
CA THR A 122 -7.49 2.56 5.05
C THR A 122 -7.77 3.72 6.01
N VAL A 123 -9.03 3.89 6.41
CA VAL A 123 -9.44 4.93 7.36
C VAL A 123 -10.39 4.34 8.39
N LEU A 124 -10.26 4.78 9.65
CA LEU A 124 -11.15 4.37 10.75
C LEU A 124 -12.60 4.86 10.52
N SER A 125 -12.72 6.06 9.95
CA SER A 125 -13.99 6.71 9.64
C SER A 125 -13.99 7.07 8.16
N PRO A 126 -14.56 6.24 7.27
CA PRO A 126 -14.72 6.60 5.88
C PRO A 126 -15.68 7.78 5.72
N PRO A 127 -15.51 8.60 4.66
CA PRO A 127 -14.61 8.39 3.52
C PRO A 127 -13.17 8.91 3.73
N TYR A 128 -12.25 8.57 2.82
CA TYR A 128 -10.90 9.13 2.81
C TYR A 128 -10.91 10.60 2.34
N GLU A 129 -10.37 11.49 3.18
CA GLU A 129 -10.40 12.95 2.98
C GLU A 129 -9.10 13.56 2.40
N MET A 130 -8.07 12.75 2.19
CA MET A 130 -6.74 13.20 1.74
C MET A 130 -6.13 14.36 2.56
N PRO A 131 -5.62 14.04 3.77
CA PRO A 131 -4.88 14.99 4.61
C PRO A 131 -3.69 15.63 3.89
N ILE A 132 -3.30 16.83 4.31
CA ILE A 132 -2.18 17.59 3.70
C ILE A 132 -0.89 16.77 3.68
N ALA A 133 -0.59 16.05 4.76
CA ALA A 133 0.59 15.20 4.86
C ALA A 133 0.67 14.16 3.72
N HIS A 134 -0.46 13.57 3.35
CA HIS A 134 -0.51 12.61 2.24
C HIS A 134 -0.30 13.31 0.89
N ARG A 135 -0.79 14.53 0.71
CA ARG A 135 -0.54 15.30 -0.53
C ARG A 135 0.95 15.57 -0.73
N ASP A 136 1.64 15.92 0.34
CA ASP A 136 3.08 16.17 0.30
C ASP A 136 3.86 14.88 0.07
N GLN A 137 3.42 13.78 0.66
CA GLN A 137 3.96 12.43 0.43
C GLN A 137 3.81 12.02 -1.04
N PHE A 138 2.62 12.17 -1.63
CA PHE A 138 2.39 11.82 -3.04
C PHE A 138 3.25 12.67 -3.98
N ARG A 139 3.40 13.98 -3.70
CA ARG A 139 4.32 14.86 -4.43
C ARG A 139 5.76 14.35 -4.42
N ARG A 140 6.26 13.95 -3.25
CA ARG A 140 7.61 13.38 -3.13
C ARG A 140 7.75 12.11 -3.96
N TYR A 141 6.79 11.20 -3.88
CA TYR A 141 6.81 9.96 -4.67
C TYR A 141 6.87 10.20 -6.16
N ILE A 142 6.03 11.12 -6.65
CA ILE A 142 5.97 11.46 -8.08
C ILE A 142 7.30 12.06 -8.53
N LYS A 143 7.82 13.01 -7.75
CA LYS A 143 9.09 13.66 -8.06
C LYS A 143 10.25 12.66 -8.04
N ASP A 144 10.35 11.84 -7.00
CA ASP A 144 11.43 10.87 -6.83
C ASP A 144 11.42 9.81 -7.94
N GLN A 145 10.25 9.36 -8.38
CA GLN A 145 10.16 8.42 -9.50
C GLN A 145 10.47 9.11 -10.82
N TYR A 146 9.95 10.32 -11.04
CA TYR A 146 10.27 11.08 -12.23
C TYR A 146 11.77 11.32 -12.36
N ASP A 147 12.43 11.81 -11.32
CA ASP A 147 13.86 12.16 -11.31
C ASP A 147 14.76 10.95 -11.62
N LYS A 148 14.37 9.74 -11.23
CA LYS A 148 15.09 8.48 -11.53
C LYS A 148 14.98 8.03 -12.99
N LEU A 149 14.05 8.57 -13.76
CA LEU A 149 13.88 8.22 -15.17
C LEU A 149 14.84 9.00 -16.06
N GLU A 150 15.40 8.30 -17.03
CA GLU A 150 16.17 8.90 -18.11
C GLU A 150 15.35 9.96 -18.87
N PRO A 151 15.98 11.00 -19.45
CA PRO A 151 15.26 12.10 -20.11
C PRO A 151 14.25 11.64 -21.18
N HIS A 152 14.57 10.60 -21.94
CA HIS A 152 13.68 10.05 -22.99
C HIS A 152 12.54 9.19 -22.43
N ALA A 153 12.63 8.73 -21.18
CA ALA A 153 11.67 7.86 -20.52
C ALA A 153 10.71 8.61 -19.57
N LYS A 154 10.85 9.94 -19.43
CA LYS A 154 10.02 10.77 -18.53
C LYS A 154 8.51 10.62 -18.77
N THR A 155 8.10 10.36 -20.01
CA THR A 155 6.68 10.17 -20.39
C THR A 155 6.13 8.80 -19.99
N ALA A 156 6.96 7.87 -19.50
CA ALA A 156 6.55 6.55 -19.03
C ALA A 156 5.78 6.63 -17.70
N LEU A 157 6.01 7.65 -16.87
CA LEU A 157 5.23 7.89 -15.65
C LEU A 157 3.84 8.42 -16.03
N LYS A 158 2.80 7.58 -15.93
CA LYS A 158 1.46 7.89 -16.46
C LYS A 158 0.48 8.43 -15.45
N CYS A 159 0.34 7.76 -14.32
CA CYS A 159 -0.65 8.13 -13.31
C CYS A 159 -0.28 7.64 -11.91
N PHE A 160 -1.02 8.18 -10.95
CA PHE A 160 -1.01 7.78 -9.55
C PHE A 160 -2.41 7.31 -9.19
N ILE A 161 -2.55 6.05 -8.78
CA ILE A 161 -3.80 5.47 -8.33
C ILE A 161 -3.89 5.59 -6.81
N ILE A 162 -4.99 6.12 -6.29
CA ILE A 162 -5.31 6.03 -4.86
C ILE A 162 -6.46 5.04 -4.72
N ILE A 163 -6.26 4.04 -3.87
CA ILE A 163 -7.20 2.95 -3.63
C ILE A 163 -7.68 3.06 -2.18
N ALA A 164 -8.98 3.22 -1.96
CA ALA A 164 -9.53 3.36 -0.61
C ALA A 164 -10.93 2.73 -0.52
N HIS A 165 -11.50 2.62 0.67
CA HIS A 165 -12.89 2.18 0.79
C HIS A 165 -13.86 3.13 0.07
N GLY A 166 -13.64 4.42 0.18
CA GLY A 166 -14.43 5.47 -0.45
C GLY A 166 -13.77 6.83 -0.27
N PHE A 167 -14.26 7.83 -1.00
CA PHE A 167 -13.63 9.15 -1.06
C PHE A 167 -14.61 10.26 -0.71
N GLU A 168 -14.11 11.32 -0.08
CA GLU A 168 -14.90 12.51 0.18
C GLU A 168 -15.28 13.19 -1.14
N GLU A 169 -16.49 13.73 -1.24
CA GLU A 169 -17.03 14.38 -2.44
C GLU A 169 -16.09 15.43 -3.06
N LYS A 170 -15.35 16.16 -2.22
CA LYS A 170 -14.46 17.26 -2.65
C LYS A 170 -13.01 16.82 -2.89
N ILE A 171 -12.72 15.52 -2.90
CA ILE A 171 -11.33 15.04 -3.04
C ILE A 171 -10.71 15.45 -4.37
N GLU A 172 -11.49 15.51 -5.46
CA GLU A 172 -10.99 15.92 -6.78
C GLU A 172 -10.55 17.39 -6.78
N ASN A 173 -11.29 18.26 -6.08
CA ASN A 173 -10.88 19.66 -5.89
C ASN A 173 -9.56 19.74 -5.14
N LYS A 174 -9.38 18.89 -4.12
CA LYS A 174 -8.13 18.82 -3.35
C LYS A 174 -6.96 18.33 -4.23
N LEU A 175 -7.20 17.39 -5.15
CA LEU A 175 -6.20 16.90 -6.13
C LEU A 175 -5.86 17.97 -7.17
N ALA A 176 -6.85 18.67 -7.70
CA ALA A 176 -6.64 19.75 -8.68
C ALA A 176 -5.82 20.92 -8.10
N GLN A 177 -5.97 21.18 -6.81
CA GLN A 177 -5.15 22.16 -6.08
C GLN A 177 -3.71 21.69 -5.83
N MET A 178 -3.41 20.40 -6.03
CA MET A 178 -2.05 19.92 -5.95
C MET A 178 -1.28 20.37 -7.18
N LYS A 179 -0.55 21.48 -7.05
CA LYS A 179 0.57 21.81 -7.96
C LYS A 179 1.63 20.70 -7.85
N ILE A 180 1.77 19.88 -8.88
CA ILE A 180 2.73 18.76 -8.95
C ILE A 180 3.51 18.94 -10.23
N GLU A 181 4.84 18.81 -10.13
CA GLU A 181 5.75 18.88 -11.26
C GLU A 181 6.64 17.62 -11.24
N PRO A 182 6.61 16.78 -12.29
CA PRO A 182 5.73 16.88 -13.47
C PRO A 182 4.25 16.71 -13.11
N TYR A 183 3.34 17.26 -13.91
CA TYR A 183 1.93 16.94 -13.79
C TYR A 183 1.71 15.47 -14.18
N ILE A 184 0.99 14.74 -13.34
CA ILE A 184 0.49 13.40 -13.63
C ILE A 184 -0.98 13.31 -13.23
N ARG A 185 -1.72 12.40 -13.86
CA ARG A 185 -3.13 12.18 -13.52
C ARG A 185 -3.25 11.37 -12.24
N PHE A 186 -4.20 11.74 -11.40
CA PHE A 186 -4.65 10.90 -10.29
C PHE A 186 -5.87 10.10 -10.70
N CYS A 187 -5.91 8.83 -10.31
CA CYS A 187 -7.06 7.96 -10.49
C CYS A 187 -7.55 7.51 -9.11
N LEU A 188 -8.83 7.70 -8.84
CA LEU A 188 -9.46 7.29 -7.59
C LEU A 188 -10.24 6.02 -7.86
N ILE A 189 -9.91 4.95 -7.13
CA ILE A 189 -10.54 3.65 -7.30
C ILE A 189 -11.00 3.17 -5.93
N THR A 190 -12.28 2.80 -5.79
CA THR A 190 -12.73 2.20 -4.54
C THR A 190 -12.24 0.75 -4.45
N ALA A 191 -12.04 0.24 -3.24
CA ALA A 191 -11.69 -1.16 -3.03
C ALA A 191 -12.77 -2.10 -3.62
N SER A 192 -14.04 -1.68 -3.57
CA SER A 192 -15.16 -2.42 -4.16
C SER A 192 -15.03 -2.50 -5.68
N ASP A 193 -14.78 -1.38 -6.35
CA ASP A 193 -14.60 -1.35 -7.81
C ASP A 193 -13.41 -2.17 -8.27
N LEU A 194 -12.26 -2.05 -7.57
CA LEU A 194 -11.07 -2.82 -7.93
C LEU A 194 -11.30 -4.33 -7.76
N LYS A 195 -11.97 -4.74 -6.68
CA LYS A 195 -12.35 -6.14 -6.46
C LYS A 195 -13.28 -6.64 -7.56
N PHE A 196 -14.32 -5.87 -7.88
CA PHE A 196 -15.28 -6.21 -8.92
C PHE A 196 -14.59 -6.42 -10.28
N ILE A 197 -13.70 -5.51 -10.69
CA ILE A 197 -12.93 -5.65 -11.93
C ILE A 197 -12.05 -6.91 -11.89
N ALA A 198 -11.40 -7.18 -10.76
CA ALA A 198 -10.56 -8.36 -10.59
C ALA A 198 -11.36 -9.68 -10.68
N GLU A 199 -12.54 -9.73 -10.07
CA GLU A 199 -13.44 -10.89 -10.15
C GLU A 199 -13.93 -11.12 -11.58
N LYS A 200 -14.36 -10.04 -12.27
CA LYS A 200 -14.76 -10.13 -13.69
C LYS A 200 -13.64 -10.60 -14.58
N TRP A 201 -12.42 -10.10 -14.36
CA TRP A 201 -11.24 -10.57 -15.09
C TRP A 201 -11.01 -12.07 -14.89
N LEU A 202 -11.13 -12.57 -13.66
CA LEU A 202 -10.99 -14.00 -13.38
C LEU A 202 -12.08 -14.85 -14.07
N GLU A 203 -13.32 -14.37 -14.10
CA GLU A 203 -14.43 -15.02 -14.82
C GLU A 203 -14.12 -15.13 -16.32
N GLU A 204 -13.75 -14.03 -16.96
CA GLU A 204 -13.42 -14.02 -18.40
C GLU A 204 -12.24 -14.92 -18.75
N GLN A 205 -11.22 -15.00 -17.90
CA GLN A 205 -10.08 -15.89 -18.14
C GLN A 205 -10.45 -17.37 -18.01
N ARG A 206 -11.46 -17.74 -17.20
CA ARG A 206 -11.96 -19.12 -17.14
C ARG A 206 -12.67 -19.52 -18.42
N ASP A 207 -13.46 -18.61 -18.98
CA ASP A 207 -14.21 -18.87 -20.22
C ASP A 207 -13.28 -18.98 -21.44
N ARG A 208 -12.09 -18.38 -21.40
CA ARG A 208 -11.07 -18.52 -22.45
C ARG A 208 -10.38 -19.90 -22.51
N VAL A 209 -10.56 -20.76 -21.50
CA VAL A 209 -9.87 -22.07 -21.43
C VAL A 209 -10.51 -23.15 -22.32
N TYR A 210 -11.64 -22.88 -23.00
CA TYR A 210 -12.34 -23.87 -23.83
C TYR A 210 -12.31 -23.58 -25.34
N HIS A 211 -11.14 -23.39 -25.95
CA HIS A 211 -10.96 -23.59 -27.39
C HIS A 211 -9.53 -24.05 -27.71
N ILE A 212 -9.16 -25.24 -27.24
CA ILE A 212 -8.13 -26.03 -27.91
C ILE A 212 -8.89 -27.09 -28.69
N GLY A 213 -9.26 -26.75 -29.92
CA GLY A 213 -9.77 -27.72 -30.89
C GLY A 213 -8.67 -28.75 -31.15
N LEU A 214 -8.94 -29.98 -30.74
CA LEU A 214 -8.28 -31.17 -31.29
C LEU A 214 -8.73 -31.38 -32.74
#